data_AF-A0AAE4ZA26-F1
#
_entry.id   AF-A0AAE4ZA26-F1
#
_cell.length_a   1.000
_cell.length_b   1.000
_cell.length_c   1.000
_cell.angle_alpha   90.00
_cell.angle_beta   90.00
_cell.angle_gamma   90.00
#
_symmetry.space_group_name_H-M   'P 1'
#
loop_
_entity.id
_entity.type
_entity.pdbx_description
1 polymer ?
#
loop_
_entity_poly.entity_id
_entity_poly.type
_entity_poly.pdbx_seq_one_letter_code
_entity_poly.pdbx_strand_id
1 'polypeptide(L)'
;MTPYLVRHSYAGTGAGSARGETVLAGSDLYTGTLDTMILKAVSWGAMHGYGIGRWIRQNSDDALEINEGALYPALHRLEKKGLLSEEWGVTETNRKAKFYKLTAAGRRQLKAEIVRWKKYSQAVTAVLSASSA
;
A
#
# COMPACT_ATOMS: atom_id res chain seq x y z
N MET A 1 -4.46 12.08 34.21
CA MET A 1 -3.39 12.57 33.30
C MET A 1 -2.61 11.34 32.83
N THR A 2 -2.94 10.83 31.62
CA THR A 2 -2.26 9.78 30.78
C THR A 2 -1.97 8.37 31.36
N PRO A 3 -1.95 7.30 30.55
CA PRO A 3 -2.95 6.83 29.57
C PRO A 3 -3.27 5.31 29.69
N TYR A 4 -4.43 4.86 29.19
CA TYR A 4 -4.75 3.44 29.03
C TYR A 4 -4.10 2.88 27.75
N LEU A 5 -3.09 2.02 27.92
CA LEU A 5 -2.55 1.16 26.87
C LEU A 5 -3.39 -0.12 26.79
N VAL A 6 -4.19 -0.26 25.73
CA VAL A 6 -4.81 -1.54 25.39
C VAL A 6 -3.82 -2.34 24.55
N ARG A 7 -3.21 -3.34 25.17
CA ARG A 7 -2.38 -4.34 24.51
C ARG A 7 -3.31 -5.39 23.89
N HIS A 8 -3.49 -5.37 22.57
CA HIS A 8 -4.08 -6.51 21.87
C HIS A 8 -2.97 -7.42 21.36
N SER A 9 -2.80 -8.54 22.06
CA SER A 9 -2.04 -9.70 21.61
C SER A 9 -2.83 -10.41 20.52
N TYR A 10 -2.26 -10.53 19.32
CA TYR A 10 -2.73 -11.48 18.31
C TYR A 10 -1.70 -12.60 18.19
N ALA A 11 -1.94 -13.67 18.95
CA ALA A 11 -1.38 -14.98 18.65
C ALA A 11 -2.15 -15.54 17.45
N GLY A 12 -1.50 -15.58 16.28
CA GLY A 12 -1.96 -16.26 15.09
C GLY A 12 -1.01 -17.40 14.76
N THR A 13 -1.29 -18.57 15.33
CA THR A 13 -0.67 -19.84 14.97
C THR A 13 -1.18 -20.25 13.58
N GLY A 14 -0.28 -20.37 12.60
CA GLY A 14 -0.54 -20.98 11.30
C GLY A 14 0.69 -21.75 10.86
N ALA A 15 0.63 -23.07 10.93
CA ALA A 15 1.69 -23.98 10.53
C ALA A 15 1.43 -24.56 9.13
N GLY A 16 2.46 -24.52 8.25
CA GLY A 16 2.62 -25.28 7.00
C GLY A 16 1.91 -24.71 5.77
N SER A 17 2.43 -24.76 4.53
CA SER A 17 3.63 -25.39 3.96
C SER A 17 3.76 -24.98 2.47
N ALA A 18 4.99 -25.00 1.96
CA ALA A 18 5.37 -25.20 0.54
C ALA A 18 5.15 -24.09 -0.51
N ARG A 19 6.01 -23.07 -0.47
CA ARG A 19 6.96 -22.65 -1.54
C ARG A 19 7.79 -21.50 -0.97
N GLY A 20 9.10 -21.51 -1.17
CA GLY A 20 9.99 -20.42 -0.78
C GLY A 20 9.81 -19.20 -1.68
N GLU A 21 8.59 -18.66 -1.76
CA GLU A 21 8.33 -17.36 -2.36
C GLU A 21 8.65 -16.32 -1.28
N THR A 22 9.73 -15.57 -1.47
CA THR A 22 10.08 -14.44 -0.62
C THR A 22 8.97 -13.40 -0.74
N VAL A 23 8.04 -13.40 0.21
CA VAL A 23 7.05 -12.32 0.37
C VAL A 23 7.86 -11.07 0.72
N LEU A 24 7.84 -10.07 -0.16
CA LEU A 24 8.50 -8.81 0.13
C LEU A 24 7.65 -8.08 1.18
N ALA A 25 8.24 -7.87 2.36
CA ALA A 25 7.60 -7.10 3.40
C ALA A 25 7.43 -5.65 2.90
N GLY A 26 6.28 -5.03 3.17
CA GLY A 26 6.05 -3.63 2.78
C GLY A 26 7.07 -2.62 3.33
N SER A 27 7.87 -3.00 4.35
CA SER A 27 9.01 -2.23 4.86
C SER A 27 10.18 -2.13 3.89
N ASP A 28 10.29 -3.08 2.95
CA ASP A 28 11.41 -3.20 2.02
C ASP A 28 11.11 -2.46 0.69
N LEU A 29 9.89 -1.90 0.58
CA LEU A 29 9.49 -1.10 -0.55
C LEU A 29 10.05 0.32 -0.42
N TYR A 30 10.61 0.84 -1.52
CA TYR A 30 10.87 2.27 -1.62
C TYR A 30 9.58 3.04 -1.34
N THR A 31 9.66 4.02 -0.43
CA THR A 31 8.55 4.86 0.03
C THR A 31 7.67 5.41 -1.10
N GLY A 32 8.26 5.71 -2.27
CA GLY A 32 7.53 6.18 -3.45
C GLY A 32 6.73 5.11 -4.20
N THR A 33 7.13 3.84 -4.11
CA THR A 33 6.43 2.71 -4.74
C THR A 33 5.14 2.40 -3.99
N LEU A 34 5.19 2.35 -2.65
CA LEU A 34 3.98 2.17 -1.83
C LEU A 34 2.97 3.30 -2.05
N ASP A 35 3.42 4.55 -2.12
CA ASP A 35 2.56 5.70 -2.41
C ASP A 35 1.79 5.52 -3.73
N THR A 36 2.48 5.07 -4.78
CA THR A 36 1.88 4.84 -6.09
C THR A 36 0.85 3.71 -6.05
N MET A 37 1.11 2.63 -5.31
CA MET A 37 0.17 1.53 -5.12
C MET A 37 -1.07 1.94 -4.34
N ILE A 38 -0.91 2.74 -3.27
CA ILE A 38 -2.04 3.30 -2.51
C ILE A 38 -2.91 4.17 -3.42
N LEU A 39 -2.30 5.10 -4.16
CA LEU A 39 -3.03 5.94 -5.11
C LEU A 39 -3.74 5.09 -6.18
N LYS A 40 -3.11 4.01 -6.64
CA LYS A 40 -3.74 3.09 -7.61
C LYS A 40 -4.93 2.35 -7.01
N ALA A 41 -4.86 1.88 -5.77
CA ALA A 41 -5.94 1.16 -5.10
C ALA A 41 -7.21 2.02 -5.04
N VAL A 42 -7.10 3.28 -4.59
CA VAL A 42 -8.24 4.20 -4.47
C VAL A 42 -8.65 4.86 -5.79
N SER A 43 -8.08 4.46 -6.94
CA SER A 43 -8.42 5.04 -8.25
C SER A 43 -9.76 4.57 -8.79
N TRP A 44 -10.26 3.46 -8.26
CA TRP A 44 -11.54 2.85 -8.63
C TRP A 44 -12.70 3.29 -7.75
N GLY A 45 -12.42 3.87 -6.58
CA GLY A 45 -13.41 4.26 -5.59
C GLY A 45 -12.77 4.55 -4.24
N ALA A 46 -13.56 5.09 -3.31
CA ALA A 46 -13.09 5.31 -1.95
C ALA A 46 -12.85 3.97 -1.23
N MET A 47 -11.74 3.84 -0.50
CA MET A 47 -11.42 2.61 0.26
C MET A 47 -10.87 2.96 1.64
N HIS A 48 -11.20 2.15 2.65
CA HIS A 48 -10.59 2.27 3.97
C HIS A 48 -9.20 1.58 3.99
N GLY A 49 -8.35 1.96 4.96
CA GLY A 49 -6.94 1.52 5.02
C GLY A 49 -6.76 0.00 4.87
N TYR A 50 -7.47 -0.81 5.66
CA TYR A 50 -7.43 -2.27 5.52
C TYR A 50 -7.80 -2.76 4.11
N GLY A 51 -8.81 -2.15 3.47
CA GLY A 51 -9.20 -2.47 2.10
C GLY A 51 -8.09 -2.18 1.08
N ILE A 52 -7.31 -1.11 1.30
CA ILE A 52 -6.15 -0.77 0.46
C ILE A 52 -5.06 -1.85 0.57
N GLY A 53 -4.70 -2.25 1.79
CA GLY A 53 -3.71 -3.31 2.01
C GLY A 53 -4.15 -4.64 1.39
N ARG A 54 -5.41 -5.02 1.58
CA ARG A 54 -6.00 -6.21 0.95
C ARG A 54 -5.97 -6.13 -0.58
N TRP A 55 -6.33 -4.99 -1.15
CA TRP A 55 -6.32 -4.79 -2.59
C TRP A 55 -4.92 -4.96 -3.19
N ILE A 56 -3.89 -4.39 -2.54
CA ILE A 56 -2.50 -4.52 -2.99
C ILE A 56 -2.06 -5.98 -2.96
N ARG A 57 -2.34 -6.70 -1.87
CA ARG A 57 -2.00 -8.12 -1.74
C ARG A 57 -2.66 -8.97 -2.84
N GLN A 58 -3.96 -8.79 -3.06
CA GLN A 58 -4.71 -9.51 -4.08
C GLN A 58 -4.24 -9.21 -5.51
N ASN A 59 -3.89 -7.97 -5.80
CA ASN A 59 -3.44 -7.56 -7.15
C ASN A 59 -1.94 -7.77 -7.37
N SER A 60 -1.24 -8.36 -6.40
CA SER A 60 0.18 -8.75 -6.51
C SER A 60 0.37 -10.27 -6.42
N ASP A 61 -0.70 -11.05 -6.58
CA ASP A 61 -0.67 -12.52 -6.43
C ASP A 61 0.01 -12.95 -5.12
N ASP A 62 -0.37 -12.31 -4.02
CA ASP A 62 0.18 -12.51 -2.66
C ASP A 62 1.66 -12.16 -2.47
N ALA A 63 2.35 -11.64 -3.51
CA ALA A 63 3.77 -11.30 -3.42
C ALA A 63 4.06 -10.09 -2.51
N LEU A 64 3.08 -9.21 -2.29
CA LEU A 64 3.22 -8.01 -1.45
C LEU A 64 2.26 -8.03 -0.27
N GLU A 65 2.83 -8.09 0.93
CA GLU A 65 2.08 -7.90 2.17
C GLU A 65 2.46 -6.57 2.84
N ILE A 66 1.51 -5.64 2.85
CA ILE A 66 1.72 -4.31 3.43
C ILE A 66 1.27 -4.32 4.89
N ASN A 67 2.24 -4.23 5.80
CA ASN A 67 1.95 -4.08 7.22
C ASN A 67 1.40 -2.68 7.54
N GLU A 68 0.64 -2.57 8.63
CA GLU A 68 0.02 -1.32 9.08
C GLU A 68 1.05 -0.22 9.39
N GLY A 69 2.22 -0.61 9.90
CA GLY A 69 3.32 0.31 10.22
C GLY A 69 3.88 1.04 9.01
N ALA A 70 3.78 0.46 7.81
CA ALA A 70 4.14 1.11 6.56
C ALA A 70 2.95 1.86 5.93
N LEU A 71 1.76 1.26 5.98
CA LEU A 71 0.57 1.76 5.31
C LEU A 71 0.10 3.12 5.87
N TYR A 72 -0.08 3.23 7.19
CA TYR A 72 -0.68 4.42 7.77
C TYR A 72 0.21 5.67 7.68
N PRO A 73 1.54 5.58 7.88
CA PRO A 73 2.42 6.71 7.59
C PRO A 73 2.38 7.14 6.12
N ALA A 74 2.25 6.20 5.18
CA ALA A 74 2.11 6.52 3.76
C ALA A 74 0.80 7.25 3.45
N LEU A 75 -0.33 6.75 3.97
CA LEU A 75 -1.63 7.42 3.86
C LEU A 75 -1.57 8.85 4.39
N HIS A 76 -1.02 9.04 5.60
CA HIS A 76 -0.89 10.36 6.20
C HIS A 76 -0.03 11.32 5.37
N ARG A 77 1.08 10.84 4.77
CA ARG A 77 1.87 11.67 3.85
C ARG A 77 1.11 12.04 2.58
N LEU A 78 0.33 11.12 2.01
CA LEU A 78 -0.46 11.38 0.80
C LEU A 78 -1.61 12.36 1.05
N GLU A 79 -2.27 12.26 2.22
CA GLU A 79 -3.22 13.26 2.72
C GLU A 79 -2.55 14.64 2.86
N LYS A 80 -1.41 14.71 3.55
CA LYS A 80 -0.65 15.96 3.76
C LYS A 80 -0.22 16.62 2.45
N LYS A 81 0.06 15.82 1.41
CA LYS A 81 0.38 16.30 0.05
C LYS A 81 -0.87 16.71 -0.76
N GLY A 82 -2.08 16.56 -0.22
CA GLY A 82 -3.34 16.83 -0.91
C GLY A 82 -3.66 15.85 -2.04
N LEU A 83 -3.01 14.68 -2.06
CA LEU A 83 -3.21 13.65 -3.09
C LEU A 83 -4.40 12.74 -2.77
N LEU A 84 -4.71 12.60 -1.47
CA LEU A 84 -5.89 11.93 -0.94
C LEU A 84 -6.75 12.91 -0.16
N SER A 85 -8.04 12.67 -0.16
CA SER A 85 -9.00 13.22 0.79
C SER A 85 -9.57 12.07 1.62
N GLU A 86 -9.88 12.34 2.88
CA GLU A 86 -10.44 11.39 3.81
C GLU A 86 -11.88 11.74 4.25
N GLU A 87 -12.67 10.71 4.50
CA GLU A 87 -14.01 10.83 5.07
C GLU A 87 -14.23 9.69 6.09
N TRP A 88 -14.91 9.98 7.19
CA TRP A 88 -15.31 8.93 8.14
C TRP A 88 -16.52 8.18 7.59
N GLY A 89 -16.42 6.86 7.58
CA GLY A 89 -17.51 5.97 7.16
C GLY A 89 -17.64 4.76 8.05
N VAL A 90 -18.56 3.87 7.69
CA VAL A 90 -18.81 2.59 8.37
C VAL A 90 -18.39 1.47 7.43
N THR A 91 -17.59 0.52 7.94
CA THR A 91 -17.15 -0.66 7.20
C THR A 91 -18.29 -1.68 7.07
N GLU A 92 -18.10 -2.68 6.21
CA GLU A 92 -19.00 -3.85 6.09
C GLU A 92 -19.22 -4.57 7.42
N THR A 93 -18.25 -4.49 8.33
CA THR A 93 -18.28 -5.07 9.69
C THR A 93 -18.86 -4.12 10.74
N ASN A 94 -19.54 -3.07 10.32
CA ASN A 94 -20.17 -2.04 11.16
C ASN A 94 -19.19 -1.31 12.10
N ARG A 95 -17.93 -1.14 11.68
CA ARG A 95 -16.90 -0.38 12.41
C ARG A 95 -16.67 0.97 11.76
N LYS A 96 -16.41 2.01 12.56
CA LYS A 96 -16.01 3.31 12.02
C LYS A 96 -14.59 3.25 11.49
N ALA A 97 -14.37 3.72 10.26
CA ALA A 97 -13.05 3.79 9.64
C ALA A 97 -12.94 5.04 8.76
N LYS A 98 -11.70 5.50 8.54
CA LYS A 98 -11.42 6.50 7.51
C LYS A 98 -11.41 5.84 6.14
N PHE A 99 -12.14 6.43 5.21
CA PHE A 99 -12.14 6.10 3.79
C PHE A 99 -11.34 7.14 3.03
N TYR A 100 -10.53 6.68 2.09
CA TYR A 100 -9.63 7.49 1.31
C TYR A 100 -10.08 7.56 -0.13
N LYS A 101 -10.07 8.77 -0.68
CA LYS A 101 -10.45 9.03 -2.07
C LYS A 101 -9.38 9.84 -2.77
N LEU A 102 -9.18 9.53 -4.04
CA LEU A 102 -8.27 10.25 -4.92
C LEU A 102 -8.76 11.67 -5.20
N THR A 103 -7.91 12.67 -4.94
CA THR A 103 -8.16 14.05 -5.36
C THR A 103 -7.83 14.25 -6.85
N ALA A 104 -8.17 15.41 -7.41
CA ALA A 104 -7.73 15.76 -8.76
C ALA A 104 -6.20 15.84 -8.86
N ALA A 105 -5.52 16.34 -7.82
CA ALA A 105 -4.06 16.37 -7.75
C ALA A 105 -3.47 14.96 -7.67
N GLY A 106 -4.04 14.09 -6.84
CA GLY A 106 -3.64 12.70 -6.75
C GLY A 106 -3.80 11.95 -8.08
N ARG A 107 -4.86 12.22 -8.85
CA ARG A 107 -5.05 11.58 -10.17
C ARG A 107 -3.95 11.97 -11.16
N ARG A 108 -3.54 13.26 -11.16
CA ARG A 108 -2.42 13.73 -11.98
C ARG A 108 -1.11 13.10 -11.54
N GLN A 109 -0.86 13.05 -10.23
CA GLN A 109 0.33 12.43 -9.67
C GLN A 109 0.40 10.95 -10.05
N LEU A 110 -0.66 10.18 -9.85
CA LEU A 110 -0.70 8.76 -10.19
C LEU A 110 -0.35 8.50 -11.66
N LYS A 111 -0.89 9.30 -12.59
CA LYS A 111 -0.56 9.18 -14.03
C LYS A 111 0.94 9.42 -14.27
N ALA A 112 1.52 10.46 -13.67
CA ALA A 112 2.94 10.77 -13.82
C ALA A 112 3.84 9.69 -13.20
N GLU A 113 3.47 9.19 -12.03
CA GLU A 113 4.16 8.12 -11.31
C GLU A 113 4.18 6.81 -12.09
N ILE A 114 3.05 6.39 -12.67
CA ILE A 114 2.98 5.17 -13.49
C ILE A 114 3.93 5.26 -14.70
N VAL A 115 3.95 6.41 -15.38
CA VAL A 115 4.85 6.62 -16.53
C VAL A 115 6.31 6.58 -16.09
N ARG A 116 6.65 7.25 -14.98
CA ARG A 116 8.01 7.26 -14.44
C ARG A 116 8.47 5.87 -14.01
N TRP A 117 7.61 5.15 -13.28
CA TRP A 117 7.89 3.80 -12.81
C TRP A 117 8.11 2.81 -13.97
N LYS A 118 7.27 2.88 -15.01
CA LYS A 118 7.43 2.01 -16.18
C LYS A 118 8.79 2.22 -16.86
N LYS A 119 9.20 3.47 -17.05
CA LYS A 119 10.52 3.79 -17.64
C LYS A 119 11.67 3.31 -16.74
N TYR A 120 11.56 3.57 -15.44
CA TYR A 120 12.60 3.19 -14.47
C TYR A 120 12.75 1.67 -14.37
N SER A 121 11.65 0.94 -14.19
CA SER A 121 11.66 -0.53 -14.12
C SER A 121 12.23 -1.16 -15.39
N GLN A 122 11.85 -0.67 -16.58
CA GLN A 122 12.43 -1.14 -17.85
C GLN A 122 13.94 -0.93 -17.91
N ALA A 123 14.44 0.25 -17.49
CA ALA A 123 15.87 0.54 -17.49
C ALA A 123 16.63 -0.37 -16.50
N VAL A 124 16.10 -0.55 -15.28
CA VAL A 124 16.70 -1.44 -14.28
C VAL A 124 16.71 -2.89 -14.79
N THR A 125 15.60 -3.40 -15.32
CA THR A 125 15.53 -4.74 -15.89
C THR A 125 16.54 -4.93 -17.02
N ALA A 126 16.68 -3.94 -17.91
CA ALA A 126 17.66 -4.00 -19.01
C ALA A 126 19.10 -4.11 -18.49
N VAL A 127 19.47 -3.36 -17.44
CA VAL A 127 20.79 -3.43 -16.82
C VAL A 127 21.00 -4.79 -16.14
N LEU A 128 20.00 -5.30 -15.41
CA LEU A 128 20.10 -6.58 -14.71
C LEU A 128 20.12 -7.79 -15.66
N SER A 129 19.54 -7.68 -16.85
CA SER A 129 19.56 -8.72 -17.89
C SER A 129 20.75 -8.60 -18.85
N ALA A 130 21.60 -7.58 -18.70
CA ALA A 130 22.80 -7.46 -19.51
C ALA A 130 23.78 -8.59 -19.13
N SER A 131 24.06 -9.48 -20.09
CA SER A 131 25.12 -10.47 -19.90
C SER A 131 26.47 -9.77 -19.93
N SER A 132 27.34 -10.09 -18.98
CA SER A 132 28.77 -9.90 -19.18
C SER A 132 29.20 -10.83 -20.31
N ALA A 133 29.78 -10.28 -21.37
CA ALA A 133 30.50 -11.05 -22.37
C ALA A 133 31.75 -11.69 -21.77
#